data_AF-A0A4P8KPN7-F1
#
_entry.id   AF-A0A4P8KPN7-F1
#
_cell.length_a   1.000
_cell.length_b   1.000
_cell.length_c   1.000
_cell.angle_alpha   90.00
_cell.angle_beta   90.00
_cell.angle_gamma   90.00
#
_symmetry.space_group_name_H-M   'P 1'
#
loop_
_entity.id
_entity.type
_entity.pdbx_description
1 polymer ?
#
loop_
_entity_poly.entity_id
_entity_poly.type
_entity_poly.pdbx_seq_one_letter_code
_entity_poly.pdbx_strand_id
1 'polypeptide(L)'
;MADKTHGAPQPAGQRPPFSPVIALLTVSAVWDTRLNAALKDLGLTTRKYGLLAHVQATPGISFSELARRSQITVQTAHTAVKTLAGEGLVEDATAHAGAASDLRVTTKGAAALAEADARLAALDEVFGAGVPALSSALQGLHEQPFGEILQQD
;
A
#
# COMPACT_ATOMS: atom_id res chain seq x y z
N MET A 1 -56.84 23.57 18.17
CA MET A 1 -55.94 24.70 17.88
C MET A 1 -54.52 24.15 17.99
N ALA A 2 -53.82 24.04 16.87
CA ALA A 2 -52.53 23.37 16.76
C ALA A 2 -51.42 24.30 17.27
N ASP A 3 -50.52 23.80 18.12
CA ASP A 3 -49.22 24.42 18.32
C ASP A 3 -48.15 23.49 17.73
N LYS A 4 -47.58 23.94 16.60
CA LYS A 4 -46.43 23.34 15.93
C LYS A 4 -45.19 24.00 16.53
N THR A 5 -44.59 23.40 17.55
CA THR A 5 -43.25 23.82 17.95
C THR A 5 -42.24 23.18 16.99
N HIS A 6 -41.78 24.02 16.06
CA HIS A 6 -40.70 23.75 15.10
C HIS A 6 -39.47 23.16 15.81
N GLY A 7 -38.97 22.02 15.32
CA GLY A 7 -37.61 21.58 15.59
C GLY A 7 -36.63 22.64 15.08
N ALA A 8 -35.72 23.10 15.93
CA ALA A 8 -34.69 24.05 15.56
C ALA A 8 -33.82 23.49 14.42
N PRO A 9 -33.46 24.29 13.41
CA PRO A 9 -32.53 23.86 12.36
C PRO A 9 -31.16 23.60 12.97
N GLN A 10 -30.63 22.38 12.79
CA GLN A 10 -29.23 22.07 13.10
C GLN A 10 -28.33 22.98 12.24
N PRO A 11 -27.30 23.63 12.82
CA PRO A 11 -26.43 24.51 12.06
C PRO A 11 -25.63 23.67 11.06
N ALA A 12 -26.00 23.77 9.78
CA ALA A 12 -25.19 23.29 8.69
C ALA A 12 -23.85 24.05 8.67
N GLY A 13 -22.73 23.33 8.87
CA GLY A 13 -21.40 23.88 8.56
C GLY A 13 -20.29 23.75 9.60
N GLN A 14 -20.48 23.11 10.76
CA GLN A 14 -19.33 22.85 11.66
C GLN A 14 -18.58 21.60 11.21
N ARG A 15 -17.34 21.79 10.72
CA ARG A 15 -16.39 20.70 10.42
C ARG A 15 -16.26 19.82 11.67
N PRO A 16 -16.36 18.48 11.55
CA PRO A 16 -16.27 17.61 12.71
C PRO A 16 -14.94 17.84 13.45
N PRO A 17 -14.94 17.89 14.79
CA PRO A 17 -13.76 18.19 15.59
C PRO A 17 -12.65 17.14 15.45
N PHE A 18 -13.01 15.92 15.03
CA PHE A 18 -12.09 14.84 14.69
C PHE A 18 -12.57 14.12 13.43
N SER A 19 -11.64 13.84 12.52
CA SER A 19 -11.89 13.00 11.34
C SER A 19 -10.94 11.80 11.38
N PRO A 20 -11.45 10.56 11.61
CA PRO A 20 -10.60 9.37 11.63
C PRO A 20 -9.91 9.12 10.28
N VAL A 21 -10.55 9.48 9.17
CA VAL A 21 -9.97 9.37 7.82
C VAL A 21 -8.77 10.31 7.67
N ILE A 22 -8.88 11.58 8.06
CA ILE A 22 -7.75 12.52 7.98
C ILE A 22 -6.63 12.11 8.93
N ALA A 23 -6.97 11.59 10.12
CA ALA A 23 -5.99 11.07 11.06
C ALA A 23 -5.21 9.88 10.45
N LEU A 24 -5.91 8.92 9.86
CA LEU A 24 -5.29 7.77 9.16
C LEU A 24 -4.39 8.23 8.01
N LEU A 25 -4.86 9.14 7.15
CA LEU A 25 -4.07 9.66 6.04
C LEU A 25 -2.82 10.42 6.51
N THR A 26 -2.92 11.16 7.62
CA THR A 26 -1.78 11.88 8.21
C THR A 26 -0.75 10.91 8.76
N VAL A 27 -1.17 9.89 9.52
CA VAL A 27 -0.29 8.85 10.03
C VAL A 27 0.36 8.09 8.88
N SER A 28 -0.41 7.71 7.86
CA SER A 28 0.08 7.05 6.64
C SER A 28 1.16 7.89 5.95
N ALA A 29 0.94 9.18 5.73
CA ALA A 29 1.92 10.05 5.09
C ALA A 29 3.24 10.18 5.88
N VAL A 30 3.16 10.23 7.22
CA VAL A 30 4.35 10.26 8.09
C VAL A 30 5.17 8.97 7.94
N TRP A 31 4.50 7.82 7.97
CA TRP A 31 5.18 6.53 7.88
C TRP A 31 5.65 6.19 6.46
N ASP A 32 4.90 6.59 5.43
CA ASP A 32 5.34 6.50 4.04
C ASP A 32 6.62 7.32 3.82
N THR A 33 6.69 8.53 4.38
CA THR A 33 7.91 9.35 4.32
C THR A 33 9.10 8.65 4.98
N ARG A 34 8.89 8.03 6.15
CA ARG A 34 9.94 7.29 6.87
C ARG A 34 10.41 6.05 6.12
N LEU A 35 9.47 5.27 5.57
CA LEU A 35 9.79 4.09 4.78
C LEU A 35 10.54 4.48 3.50
N ASN A 36 10.07 5.48 2.76
CA ASN A 36 10.80 5.98 1.59
C ASN A 36 12.22 6.44 1.94
N ALA A 37 12.41 7.12 3.08
CA ALA A 37 13.75 7.52 3.53
C ALA A 37 14.64 6.31 3.82
N ALA A 38 14.11 5.28 4.49
CA ALA A 38 14.84 4.05 4.80
C ALA A 38 15.21 3.25 3.55
N LEU A 39 14.39 3.31 2.51
CA LEU A 39 14.56 2.54 1.27
C LEU A 39 15.40 3.27 0.20
N LYS A 40 15.65 4.57 0.38
CA LYS A 40 16.26 5.44 -0.64
C LYS A 40 17.57 4.90 -1.22
N ASP A 41 18.47 4.43 -0.35
CA ASP A 41 19.80 3.96 -0.77
C ASP A 41 19.76 2.61 -1.49
N LEU A 42 18.63 1.90 -1.42
CA LEU A 42 18.37 0.67 -2.18
C LEU A 42 17.81 0.96 -3.59
N GLY A 43 17.58 2.24 -3.92
CA GLY A 43 16.88 2.64 -5.15
C GLY A 43 15.37 2.37 -5.13
N LEU A 44 14.83 2.06 -3.94
CA LEU A 44 13.44 1.68 -3.74
C LEU A 44 12.61 2.86 -3.19
N THR A 45 11.34 2.86 -3.56
CA THR A 45 10.27 3.64 -2.92
C THR A 45 9.29 2.67 -2.28
N THR A 46 8.39 3.14 -1.40
CA THR A 46 7.31 2.29 -0.83
C THR A 46 6.55 1.52 -1.91
N ARG A 47 6.25 2.19 -3.04
CA ARG A 47 5.55 1.57 -4.17
C ARG A 47 6.39 0.50 -4.86
N LYS A 48 7.67 0.77 -5.13
CA LYS A 48 8.56 -0.21 -5.77
C LYS A 48 8.78 -1.43 -4.87
N TYR A 49 8.95 -1.19 -3.57
CA TYR A 49 9.05 -2.23 -2.56
C TYR A 49 7.81 -3.15 -2.58
N GLY A 50 6.60 -2.59 -2.48
CA GLY A 50 5.37 -3.40 -2.48
C GLY A 50 5.19 -4.21 -3.77
N LEU A 51 5.49 -3.62 -4.93
CA LEU A 51 5.45 -4.34 -6.21
C LEU A 51 6.47 -5.48 -6.28
N LEU A 52 7.70 -5.23 -5.83
CA LEU A 52 8.76 -6.22 -5.81
C LEU A 52 8.40 -7.39 -4.87
N ALA A 53 7.85 -7.09 -3.70
CA ALA A 53 7.34 -8.07 -2.75
C ALA A 53 6.21 -8.93 -3.35
N HIS A 54 5.28 -8.33 -4.09
CA HIS A 54 4.23 -9.08 -4.78
C HIS A 54 4.76 -10.01 -5.88
N VAL A 55 5.73 -9.57 -6.67
CA VAL A 55 6.38 -10.42 -7.69
C VAL A 55 7.16 -11.55 -7.02
N GLN A 56 7.86 -11.28 -5.90
CA GLN A 56 8.59 -12.30 -5.14
C GLN A 56 7.65 -13.36 -4.55
N ALA A 57 6.53 -12.93 -3.99
CA ALA A 57 5.54 -13.81 -3.36
C ALA A 57 4.72 -14.62 -4.38
N THR A 58 4.65 -14.16 -5.63
CA THR A 58 3.90 -14.85 -6.69
C THR A 58 4.68 -14.75 -8.02
N PRO A 59 5.70 -15.59 -8.22
CA PRO A 59 6.40 -15.66 -9.51
C PRO A 59 5.43 -15.94 -10.65
N GLY A 60 5.56 -15.19 -11.76
CA GLY A 60 4.61 -15.27 -12.89
C GLY A 60 3.28 -14.55 -12.67
N ILE A 61 3.15 -13.72 -11.62
CA ILE A 61 1.98 -12.85 -11.42
C ILE A 61 1.68 -12.03 -12.68
N SER A 62 0.41 -11.96 -13.08
CA SER A 62 -0.01 -11.14 -14.21
C SER A 62 -0.02 -9.65 -13.85
N PHE A 63 0.14 -8.77 -14.85
CA PHE A 63 0.04 -7.33 -14.65
C PHE A 63 -1.30 -6.90 -14.04
N SER A 64 -2.40 -7.53 -14.46
CA SER A 64 -3.73 -7.25 -13.91
C SER A 64 -3.84 -7.64 -12.44
N GLU A 65 -3.28 -8.78 -12.06
CA GLU A 65 -3.28 -9.23 -10.67
C GLU A 65 -2.36 -8.36 -9.80
N LEU A 66 -1.18 -8.02 -10.31
CA LEU A 66 -0.24 -7.13 -9.65
C LEU A 66 -0.87 -5.75 -9.42
N ALA A 67 -1.59 -5.22 -10.41
CA ALA A 67 -2.31 -3.96 -10.33
C ALA A 67 -3.41 -3.99 -9.26
N ARG A 68 -4.21 -5.07 -9.22
CA ARG A 68 -5.27 -5.28 -8.21
C ARG A 68 -4.70 -5.32 -6.80
N ARG A 69 -3.66 -6.13 -6.55
CA ARG A 69 -3.03 -6.25 -5.22
C ARG A 69 -2.41 -4.93 -4.76
N SER A 70 -1.85 -4.17 -5.70
CA SER A 70 -1.19 -2.88 -5.41
C SER A 70 -2.15 -1.68 -5.47
N GLN A 71 -3.45 -1.91 -5.68
CA GLN A 71 -4.48 -0.87 -5.83
C GLN A 71 -4.10 0.23 -6.85
N ILE A 72 -3.60 -0.19 -8.02
CA ILE A 72 -3.23 0.69 -9.14
C ILE A 72 -3.89 0.25 -10.44
N THR A 73 -3.75 1.08 -11.48
CA THR A 73 -4.13 0.69 -12.84
C THR A 73 -3.12 -0.29 -13.45
N VAL A 74 -3.59 -1.11 -14.40
CA VAL A 74 -2.71 -2.02 -15.17
C VAL A 74 -1.61 -1.25 -15.90
N GLN A 75 -1.92 -0.08 -16.47
CA GLN A 75 -0.92 0.77 -17.13
C GLN A 75 0.18 1.25 -16.16
N THR A 76 -0.20 1.61 -14.93
CA THR A 76 0.76 1.95 -13.86
C THR A 76 1.62 0.74 -13.50
N ALA A 77 1.03 -0.45 -13.40
CA ALA A 77 1.78 -1.68 -13.12
C ALA A 77 2.82 -1.98 -14.22
N HIS A 78 2.43 -1.90 -15.50
CA HIS A 78 3.39 -2.04 -16.62
C HIS A 78 4.55 -1.05 -16.52
N THR A 79 4.25 0.22 -16.27
CA THR A 79 5.27 1.27 -16.19
C THR A 79 6.24 1.02 -15.01
N ALA A 80 5.70 0.58 -13.87
CA ALA A 80 6.51 0.29 -12.69
C ALA A 80 7.37 -0.95 -12.87
N VAL A 81 6.84 -2.05 -13.43
CA VAL A 81 7.62 -3.27 -13.74
C VAL A 81 8.72 -2.97 -14.75
N LYS A 82 8.43 -2.19 -15.80
CA LYS A 82 9.46 -1.75 -16.75
C LYS A 82 10.59 -0.98 -16.07
N THR A 83 10.25 -0.15 -15.08
CA THR A 83 11.24 0.58 -14.27
C THR A 83 12.07 -0.38 -13.41
N LEU A 84 11.44 -1.32 -12.70
CA LEU A 84 12.12 -2.34 -11.91
C LEU A 84 13.03 -3.22 -12.77
N ALA A 85 12.60 -3.56 -13.99
CA ALA A 85 13.40 -4.31 -14.95
C ALA A 85 14.59 -3.50 -15.48
N GLY A 86 14.38 -2.22 -15.81
CA GLY A 86 15.48 -1.31 -16.17
C GLY A 86 16.51 -1.12 -15.04
N GLU A 87 16.09 -1.27 -13.79
CA GLU A 87 16.95 -1.25 -12.60
C GLU A 87 17.56 -2.63 -12.27
N GLY A 88 17.20 -3.68 -13.01
CA GLY A 88 17.68 -5.05 -12.82
C GLY A 88 17.14 -5.74 -11.57
N LEU A 89 16.03 -5.26 -11.01
CA LEU A 89 15.38 -5.85 -9.82
C LEU A 89 14.38 -6.95 -10.20
N VAL A 90 13.79 -6.86 -11.40
CA VAL A 90 12.84 -7.83 -11.95
C VAL A 90 13.28 -8.23 -13.35
N GLU A 91 13.07 -9.47 -13.71
CA GLU A 91 13.10 -9.97 -15.08
C GLU A 91 11.66 -10.11 -15.58
N ASP A 92 11.39 -9.57 -16.76
CA ASP A 92 10.14 -9.77 -17.50
C ASP A 92 10.44 -10.60 -18.75
N ALA A 93 10.19 -11.90 -18.66
CA ALA A 93 10.37 -12.85 -19.75
C ALA A 93 9.06 -13.09 -20.53
N THR A 94 8.07 -12.21 -20.40
CA THR A 94 6.79 -12.34 -21.09
C THR A 94 7.01 -12.29 -22.61
N ALA A 95 6.73 -13.41 -23.30
CA ALA A 95 7.12 -13.60 -24.69
C ALA A 95 6.46 -12.61 -25.68
N HIS A 96 5.17 -12.33 -25.51
CA HIS A 96 4.42 -11.38 -26.33
C HIS A 96 3.14 -10.93 -25.59
N ALA A 97 2.51 -9.86 -26.07
CA ALA A 97 1.21 -9.43 -25.57
C ALA A 97 0.20 -10.61 -25.65
N GLY A 98 -0.52 -10.85 -24.55
CA GLY A 98 -1.47 -11.96 -24.43
C GLY A 98 -0.89 -13.32 -24.01
N ALA A 99 0.44 -13.46 -23.91
CA ALA A 99 1.05 -14.63 -23.30
C ALA A 99 0.84 -14.64 -21.78
N ALA A 100 1.03 -15.81 -21.15
CA ALA A 100 1.15 -15.89 -19.71
C ALA A 100 2.32 -15.00 -19.24
N SER A 101 2.11 -14.26 -18.15
CA SER A 101 3.11 -13.36 -17.59
C SER A 101 4.26 -14.17 -17.00
N ASP A 102 5.50 -13.74 -17.26
CA ASP A 102 6.70 -14.37 -16.67
C ASP A 102 7.56 -13.31 -15.97
N LEU A 103 6.98 -12.73 -14.92
CA LEU A 103 7.65 -11.78 -14.04
C LEU A 103 8.35 -12.53 -12.91
N ARG A 104 9.65 -12.29 -12.74
CA ARG A 104 10.45 -12.89 -11.67
C ARG A 104 11.37 -11.86 -11.03
N VAL A 105 11.57 -11.98 -9.73
CA VAL A 105 12.59 -11.19 -9.04
C VAL A 105 13.97 -11.74 -9.38
N THR A 106 14.92 -10.85 -9.71
CA THR A 106 16.31 -11.24 -9.98
C THR A 106 17.07 -11.49 -8.67
N THR A 107 18.28 -12.04 -8.73
CA THR A 107 19.15 -12.13 -7.54
C THR A 107 19.40 -10.77 -6.90
N LYS A 108 19.59 -9.71 -7.72
CA LYS A 108 19.75 -8.34 -7.23
C LYS A 108 18.47 -7.84 -6.54
N GLY A 109 17.31 -8.10 -7.15
CA GLY A 109 16.01 -7.74 -6.58
C GLY A 109 15.75 -8.44 -5.26
N ALA A 110 16.05 -9.73 -5.15
CA ALA A 110 15.87 -10.51 -3.94
C ALA A 110 16.77 -10.00 -2.80
N ALA A 111 18.03 -9.65 -3.10
CA ALA A 111 18.93 -9.06 -2.12
C ALA A 111 18.45 -7.67 -1.66
N ALA A 112 17.99 -6.82 -2.59
CA ALA A 112 17.43 -5.51 -2.25
C ALA A 112 16.14 -5.62 -1.42
N LEU A 113 15.29 -6.61 -1.72
CA LEU A 113 14.07 -6.86 -0.98
C LEU A 113 14.37 -7.36 0.44
N ALA A 114 15.31 -8.29 0.61
CA ALA A 114 15.70 -8.78 1.93
C ALA A 114 16.26 -7.66 2.84
N GLU A 115 17.06 -6.75 2.27
CA GLU A 115 17.55 -5.57 2.99
C GLU A 115 16.43 -4.58 3.29
N ALA A 116 15.47 -4.41 2.38
CA ALA A 116 14.28 -3.59 2.62
C ALA A 116 13.41 -4.15 3.74
N ASP A 117 13.19 -5.48 3.78
CA ASP A 117 12.42 -6.17 4.81
C ASP A 117 13.06 -5.99 6.20
N ALA A 118 14.40 -6.07 6.29
CA ALA A 118 15.12 -5.82 7.54
C ALA A 118 14.93 -4.38 8.05
N ARG A 119 14.94 -3.39 7.14
CA ARG A 119 14.68 -1.98 7.49
C ARG A 119 13.23 -1.74 7.86
N LEU A 120 12.29 -2.41 7.19
CA LEU A 120 10.87 -2.34 7.53
C LEU A 120 10.63 -2.93 8.92
N ALA A 121 11.23 -4.07 9.26
CA ALA A 121 11.12 -4.66 10.58
C ALA A 121 11.57 -3.69 11.70
N ALA A 122 12.67 -2.95 11.49
CA ALA A 122 13.11 -1.92 12.42
C ALA A 122 12.12 -0.75 12.55
N LEU A 123 11.45 -0.37 11.45
CA LEU A 123 10.38 0.64 11.50
C LEU A 123 9.14 0.12 12.22
N ASP A 124 8.79 -1.16 12.05
CA ASP A 124 7.67 -1.82 12.73
C ASP A 124 7.89 -1.87 14.24
N GLU A 125 9.12 -2.11 14.71
CA GLU A 125 9.47 -2.01 16.14
C GLU A 125 9.24 -0.59 16.68
N VAL A 126 9.69 0.44 15.96
CA VAL A 126 9.48 1.85 16.36
C VAL A 126 8.00 2.21 16.34
N PHE A 127 7.25 1.75 15.34
CA PHE A 127 5.81 1.98 15.25
C PHE A 127 5.06 1.30 16.40
N GLY A 128 5.35 0.01 16.65
CA GLY A 128 4.77 -0.78 17.72
C GLY A 128 5.00 -0.19 19.11
N ALA A 129 6.21 0.29 19.39
CA ALA A 129 6.54 0.93 20.65
C ALA A 129 5.88 2.30 20.82
N GLY A 130 5.77 3.08 19.73
CA GLY A 130 5.24 4.44 19.77
C GLY A 130 3.72 4.53 19.83
N VAL A 131 3.00 3.60 19.19
CA VAL A 131 1.53 3.62 19.07
C VAL A 131 0.90 2.22 19.24
N PRO A 132 1.12 1.53 20.38
CA PRO A 132 0.77 0.12 20.55
C PRO A 132 -0.72 -0.22 20.33
N ALA A 133 -1.63 0.71 20.69
CA ALA A 133 -3.06 0.55 20.47
C ALA A 133 -3.41 0.56 18.96
N LEU A 134 -2.78 1.44 18.19
CA LEU A 134 -2.98 1.48 16.74
C LEU A 134 -2.37 0.26 16.07
N SER A 135 -1.18 -0.18 16.48
CA SER A 135 -0.55 -1.40 15.96
C SER A 135 -1.43 -2.62 16.18
N SER A 136 -2.02 -2.76 17.37
CA SER A 136 -2.98 -3.84 17.68
C SER A 136 -4.22 -3.74 16.79
N ALA A 137 -4.74 -2.53 16.56
CA ALA A 137 -5.90 -2.31 15.70
C ALA A 137 -5.64 -2.65 14.23
N LEU A 138 -4.40 -2.54 13.74
CA LEU A 138 -4.01 -2.88 12.37
C LEU A 138 -3.79 -4.37 12.13
N GLN A 139 -3.64 -5.20 13.18
CA GLN A 139 -3.47 -6.64 13.04
C GLN A 139 -4.68 -7.26 12.31
N GLY A 140 -4.41 -8.15 11.35
CA GLY A 140 -5.45 -8.79 10.51
C GLY A 140 -6.08 -7.90 9.43
N LEU A 141 -5.91 -6.57 9.48
CA LEU A 141 -6.44 -5.67 8.41
C LEU A 141 -5.75 -5.86 7.06
N HIS A 142 -4.60 -6.53 7.01
CA HIS A 142 -3.88 -6.85 5.79
C HIS A 142 -4.31 -8.19 5.16
N GLU A 143 -5.02 -9.05 5.90
CA GLU A 143 -5.42 -10.40 5.46
C GLU A 143 -6.75 -10.39 4.70
N GLN A 144 -7.62 -9.40 4.98
CA GLN A 144 -8.89 -9.18 4.31
C GLN A 144 -8.77 -7.96 3.39
N PRO A 145 -9.25 -8.00 2.14
CA PRO A 145 -9.30 -6.81 1.31
C PRO A 145 -10.15 -5.74 2.01
N PHE A 146 -9.50 -4.69 2.50
CA PHE A 146 -10.12 -3.60 3.28
C PHE A 146 -11.35 -2.98 2.59
N GLY A 147 -11.42 -3.05 1.27
CA GLY A 147 -12.55 -2.58 0.46
C GLY A 147 -13.83 -3.41 0.59
N GLU A 148 -13.77 -4.68 1.01
CA GLU A 148 -14.96 -5.51 1.25
C GLU A 148 -15.61 -5.18 2.60
N ILE A 149 -14.81 -4.81 3.60
CA ILE A 149 -15.29 -4.40 4.94
C ILE A 149 -16.12 -3.12 4.86
N LEU A 150 -15.82 -2.22 3.92
CA LEU A 150 -16.50 -0.94 3.74
C LEU A 150 -17.71 -1.00 2.78
N GLN A 151 -17.98 -2.16 2.16
CA GLN A 151 -19.13 -2.37 1.27
C GLN A 151 -20.33 -3.02 1.98
N GLN A 152 -20.23 -3.24 3.30
CA GLN A 152 -21.34 -3.65 4.15
C GLN A 152 -21.94 -2.44 4.88
N ASP A 153 -22.57 -1.52 4.14
CA ASP A 153 -23.48 -0.49 4.68
C ASP A 153 -24.49 -0.06 3.60
#